data_AF-A0AAX3VMH2-F1
#
_entry.id   AF-A0AAX3VMH2-F1
#
_cell.length_a   1.000
_cell.length_b   1.000
_cell.length_c   1.000
_cell.angle_alpha   90.00
_cell.angle_beta   90.00
_cell.angle_gamma   90.00
#
_symmetry.space_group_name_H-M   'P 1'
#
loop_
_entity.id
_entity.type
_entity.pdbx_description
1 polymer ?
#
loop_
_entity_poly.entity_id
_entity_poly.type
_entity_poly.pdbx_seq_one_letter_code
_entity_poly.pdbx_strand_id
1 'polypeptide(L)' 'MSLIVEEERKRRFDQIAAQAGMSSAGFFEAVVAHLEEDLSDRGVPNWLPQPEPHDGELPISDVA' A
#
# COMPACT_ATOMS: atom_id res chain seq x y z
N MET A 1 -9.01 -11.20 -8.23
CA MET A 1 -8.75 -9.91 -8.91
C MET A 1 -7.33 -9.94 -9.44
N SER A 2 -7.10 -9.75 -10.74
CA SER A 2 -5.77 -9.54 -11.29
C SER A 2 -5.53 -8.04 -11.38
N LEU A 3 -4.63 -7.50 -10.57
CA LEU A 3 -4.23 -6.09 -10.64
C LEU A 3 -2.98 -6.03 -11.52
N ILE A 4 -3.18 -5.71 -12.79
CA ILE A 4 -2.06 -5.43 -13.70
C ILE A 4 -1.65 -3.99 -13.45
N VAL A 5 -0.35 -3.74 -13.27
CA VAL A 5 0.16 -2.38 -13.27
C VAL A 5 0.01 -1.85 -14.69
N GLU A 6 -0.94 -0.92 -14.88
CA GLU A 6 -1.11 -0.20 -16.14
C GLU A 6 0.22 0.44 -16.57
N GLU A 7 0.55 0.37 -17.86
CA GLU A 7 1.85 0.79 -18.40
C GLU A 7 2.23 2.22 -17.98
N GLU A 8 1.25 3.13 -17.96
CA GLU A 8 1.42 4.52 -17.52
C GLU A 8 1.85 4.60 -16.05
N ARG A 9 1.25 3.79 -15.16
CA ARG A 9 1.59 3.76 -13.74
C ARG A 9 2.99 3.20 -13.53
N LYS A 10 3.37 2.16 -14.27
CA LYS A 10 4.74 1.63 -14.23
C LYS A 10 5.75 2.70 -14.66
N ARG A 11 5.49 3.37 -15.78
CA ARG A 11 6.36 4.42 -16.29
C ARG A 11 6.50 5.57 -15.29
N ARG A 12 5.41 5.95 -14.62
CA ARG A 12 5.44 6.99 -13.58
C ARG A 12 6.28 6.57 -12.39
N PHE A 13 6.16 5.33 -11.95
CA PHE A 13 6.98 4.78 -10.86
C PHE A 13 8.48 4.82 -11.20
N ASP A 14 8.85 4.36 -12.40
CA ASP A 14 10.24 4.37 -12.87
C ASP A 14 10.82 5.80 -12.94
N GLN A 15 10.00 6.79 -13.34
CA GLN A 15 10.41 8.19 -13.34
C GLN A 15 10.69 8.75 -11.94
N ILE A 16 9.85 8.42 -10.97
CA ILE A 16 10.03 8.86 -9.58
C ILE A 16 11.31 8.22 -9.01
N ALA A 17 11.51 6.93 -9.25
CA ALA A 17 12.74 6.23 -8.84
C ALA A 17 13.99 6.91 -9.40
N ALA A 18 13.99 7.24 -10.70
CA ALA A 18 15.10 7.94 -11.34
C ALA A 18 15.34 9.34 -10.75
N GLN A 19 14.27 10.09 -10.44
CA GLN A 19 14.37 11.40 -9.78
C GLN A 19 14.93 11.30 -8.35
N ALA A 20 14.65 10.19 -7.66
CA ALA A 20 15.22 9.89 -6.35
C ALA A 20 16.67 9.36 -6.42
N GLY A 21 17.24 9.20 -7.63
CA GLY A 21 18.58 8.64 -7.81
C GLY A 21 18.66 7.13 -7.53
N MET A 22 17.52 6.43 -7.58
CA MET A 22 17.41 5.01 -7.28
C MET A 22 17.07 4.19 -8.53
N SER A 23 17.41 2.90 -8.50
CA SER A 23 16.80 1.95 -9.44
C SER A 23 15.32 1.75 -9.07
N SER A 24 14.49 1.34 -10.04
CA SER A 24 13.08 1.02 -9.76
C SER A 24 12.93 -0.03 -8.67
N ALA A 25 13.80 -1.04 -8.65
CA ALA A 25 13.80 -2.07 -7.60
C ALA A 25 14.15 -1.47 -6.23
N GLY A 26 15.20 -0.65 -6.14
CA GLY A 26 15.56 -0.01 -4.87
C GLY A 26 14.47 0.95 -4.37
N PHE A 27 13.82 1.67 -5.28
CA PHE A 27 12.69 2.52 -4.91
C PHE A 27 11.48 1.71 -4.45
N PHE A 28 11.25 0.53 -5.03
CA PHE A 28 10.20 -0.39 -4.58
C PHE A 28 10.43 -0.86 -3.13
N GLU A 29 11.65 -1.29 -2.80
CA GLU A 29 12.01 -1.66 -1.42
C GLU A 29 11.76 -0.50 -0.44
N ALA A 30 12.12 0.73 -0.81
CA ALA A 30 11.88 1.90 0.03
C ALA A 30 10.38 2.21 0.21
N VAL A 31 9.57 2.04 -0.84
CA VAL A 31 8.12 2.20 -0.76
C VAL A 31 7.49 1.13 0.14
N VAL A 32 7.93 -0.13 0.03
CA VAL A 32 7.47 -1.22 0.90
C VAL A 32 7.82 -0.92 2.35
N ALA A 33 9.06 -0.54 2.64
CA ALA A 33 9.50 -0.19 3.99
C ALA A 33 8.66 0.96 4.58
N HIS A 34 8.30 1.97 3.78
CA HIS A 34 7.42 3.04 4.24
C HIS A 34 5.97 2.56 4.46
N LEU A 35 5.45 1.68 3.61
CA LEU A 35 4.12 1.10 3.80
C LEU A 35 4.03 0.27 5.08
N GLU A 36 5.10 -0.42 5.47
CA GLU A 36 5.18 -1.18 6.72
C GLU A 36 4.96 -0.31 7.97
N GLU A 37 5.23 0.99 7.89
CA GLU A 37 4.97 1.96 8.97
C GLU A 37 3.49 2.36 9.09
N ASP A 38 2.67 2.13 8.07
CA ASP A 38 1.24 2.51 7.99
C ASP A 38 0.30 1.31 7.80
N LEU A 39 0.76 0.09 8.09
CA LEU A 39 -0.12 -1.07 8.07
C LEU A 39 -1.07 -1.03 9.27
N SER A 40 -2.33 -1.38 9.03
CA SER A 40 -3.25 -1.74 10.10
C SER A 40 -2.80 -3.03 10.78
N ASP A 41 -3.42 -3.37 11.92
CA ASP A 41 -3.21 -4.64 12.62
C ASP A 41 -3.52 -5.87 11.74
N ARG A 42 -4.15 -5.66 10.58
CA ARG A 42 -4.50 -6.70 9.60
C ARG A 42 -3.52 -6.78 8.43
N GLY A 43 -2.43 -6.02 8.46
CA GLY A 43 -1.38 -6.04 7.44
C GLY A 43 -1.76 -5.38 6.12
N VAL A 44 -2.77 -4.49 6.14
CA VAL A 44 -3.19 -3.70 4.97
C VAL A 44 -3.07 -2.21 5.30
N PRO A 45 -2.54 -1.37 4.41
CA PRO A 45 -2.46 0.07 4.65
C PRO A 45 -3.82 0.69 4.98
N ASN A 46 -3.84 1.66 5.91
CA ASN A 46 -5.09 2.26 6.43
C ASN A 46 -5.95 2.96 5.36
N TRP A 47 -5.34 3.40 4.27
CA TRP A 47 -6.01 4.09 3.15
C TRP A 47 -6.66 3.13 2.14
N LEU A 48 -6.48 1.82 2.29
CA LEU A 48 -7.15 0.80 1.48
C LEU A 48 -8.38 0.23 2.20
N PRO A 49 -9.35 -0.34 1.46
CA PRO A 49 -10.43 -1.12 2.06
C PRO A 49 -9.87 -2.21 2.98
N GLN A 50 -10.28 -2.17 4.24
CA GLN A 50 -9.80 -3.14 5.23
C GLN A 50 -10.48 -4.50 5.02
N PRO A 51 -9.75 -5.61 5.25
CA PRO A 51 -10.35 -6.95 5.30
C PRO A 51 -11.50 -7.00 6.31
N GLU A 52 -12.47 -7.90 6.13
CA GLU A 52 -13.53 -8.08 7.12
C GLU A 52 -12.93 -8.37 8.51
N PRO A 53 -13.59 -7.88 9.59
CA PRO A 53 -13.18 -8.20 10.95
C PRO A 53 -13.03 -9.69 11.16
N HIS A 54 -12.04 -10.09 11.97
CA HIS A 54 -11.96 -11.48 12.38
C HIS A 54 -13.19 -11.85 13.20
N ASP A 55 -13.63 -13.10 13.07
CA ASP A 55 -14.83 -13.60 13.76
C ASP A 55 -14.70 -13.38 15.28
N GLY A 56 -15.57 -12.53 15.85
CA GLY A 56 -15.52 -12.11 17.25
C GLY A 56 -15.08 -10.65 17.52
N GLU A 57 -14.61 -9.92 16.51
CA GLU A 57 -14.43 -8.47 16.61
C GLU A 57 -15.77 -7.76 16.47
N LEU A 58 -16.20 -7.03 17.51
CA LEU A 58 -17.39 -6.18 17.41
C LEU A 58 -17.09 -5.01 16.45
N PRO A 59 -17.95 -4.74 15.46
CA PRO A 59 -17.77 -3.56 14.61
C PRO A 59 -17.88 -2.32 15.49
N ILE A 60 -16.82 -1.51 15.50
CA ILE A 60 -16.83 -0.22 16.18
C ILE A 60 -17.81 0.66 15.41
N SER A 61 -19.04 0.79 15.89
CA SER A 61 -19.97 1.78 15.38
C SER A 61 -19.51 3.14 15.90
N ASP A 62 -19.12 4.02 14.99
CA ASP A 62 -18.93 5.43 15.29
C ASP A 62 -20.21 5.96 15.98
N VAL A 63 -20.08 6.28 17.27
CA VAL A 63 -21.11 6.99 18.03
C VAL A 63 -21.07 8.45 17.57
N ALA A 64 -22.07 8.83 16.78
CA ALA A 64 -22.37 10.21 16.40
C ALA A 64 -22.73 11.09 17.61
#